data_AF-A0A920PT61-F1
#
_entry.id   AF-A0A920PT61-F1
#
_cell.length_a   1.000
_cell.length_b   1.000
_cell.length_c   1.000
_cell.angle_alpha   90.00
_cell.angle_beta   90.00
_cell.angle_gamma   90.00
#
_symmetry.space_group_name_H-M   'P 1'
#
loop_
_entity.id
_entity.type
_entity.pdbx_description
1 polymer ?
#
loop_
_entity_poly.entity_id
_entity_poly.type
_entity_poly.pdbx_seq_one_letter_code
_entity_poly.pdbx_strand_id
1 'polypeptide(L)'
;MAYDLADATEDPNPLYIDKSQAEASRFKGLLCPPLATWKDIAPSIGYFGAGQESHFDVPLPFNSYGLNGGSDWQFLRPAYVGDWVTRQFQVVDIFEKQGRSGPLVFIARARDADQPTR
;
A
#
# COMPACT_ATOMS: atom_id res chain seq x y z
N MET A 1 -1.45 -5.79 13.44
CA MET A 1 -1.45 -4.93 12.24
C MET A 1 -2.72 -4.09 12.10
N ALA A 2 -3.94 -4.65 12.02
CA ALA A 2 -5.15 -3.84 11.83
C ALA A 2 -5.40 -2.86 13.00
N TYR A 3 -5.33 -3.34 14.24
CA TYR A 3 -5.39 -2.50 15.44
C TYR A 3 -4.25 -1.48 15.48
N ASP A 4 -3.00 -1.92 15.34
CA ASP A 4 -1.82 -1.05 15.42
C ASP A 4 -1.87 0.09 14.40
N LEU A 5 -2.39 -0.17 13.20
CA LEU A 5 -2.57 0.88 12.20
C LEU A 5 -3.67 1.86 12.60
N ALA A 6 -4.85 1.36 12.99
CA ALA A 6 -5.95 2.22 13.42
C ALA A 6 -5.54 3.12 14.60
N ASP A 7 -4.80 2.57 15.56
CA ASP A 7 -4.25 3.31 16.70
C ASP A 7 -3.21 4.34 16.24
N ALA A 8 -2.23 3.94 15.41
CA ALA A 8 -1.18 4.83 14.92
C ALA A 8 -1.69 5.95 14.01
N THR A 9 -2.80 5.73 13.29
CA THR A 9 -3.46 6.75 12.46
C THR A 9 -4.58 7.47 13.19
N GLU A 10 -4.83 7.14 14.46
CA GLU A 10 -5.92 7.67 15.28
C GLU A 10 -7.29 7.59 14.57
N ASP A 11 -7.56 6.46 13.88
CA ASP A 11 -8.86 6.19 13.24
C ASP A 11 -9.71 5.31 14.19
N PRO A 12 -10.68 5.90 14.90
CA PRO A 12 -11.43 5.20 15.95
C PRO A 12 -12.59 4.35 15.41
N ASN A 13 -12.62 4.04 14.10
CA ASN A 13 -13.70 3.28 13.52
C ASN A 13 -13.85 1.90 14.22
N PRO A 14 -14.99 1.63 14.89
CA PRO A 14 -15.16 0.43 15.69
C PRO A 14 -15.11 -0.85 14.84
N LEU A 15 -15.34 -0.75 13.52
CA LEU A 15 -15.28 -1.90 12.62
C LEU A 15 -13.87 -2.50 12.45
N TYR A 16 -12.82 -1.80 12.92
CA TYR A 16 -11.44 -2.29 12.88
C TYR A 16 -10.99 -2.99 14.16
N ILE A 17 -11.67 -2.72 15.30
CA ILE A 17 -11.19 -3.13 16.63
C ILE A 17 -12.25 -3.86 17.48
N ASP A 18 -13.54 -3.57 17.29
CA ASP A 18 -14.64 -4.17 18.03
C ASP A 18 -15.32 -5.25 17.20
N LYS A 19 -15.00 -6.50 17.52
CA LYS A 19 -15.56 -7.68 16.82
C LYS A 19 -17.08 -7.75 16.92
N SER A 20 -17.68 -7.41 18.06
CA SER A 20 -19.12 -7.48 18.27
C SER A 20 -19.85 -6.48 17.37
N GLN A 21 -19.37 -5.24 17.34
CA GLN A 21 -19.94 -4.22 16.45
C GLN A 21 -19.71 -4.54 14.97
N ALA A 22 -18.54 -5.08 14.63
CA ALA A 22 -18.24 -5.48 13.26
C ALA A 22 -19.15 -6.63 12.77
N GLU A 23 -19.41 -7.64 13.61
CA GLU A 23 -20.35 -8.73 13.34
C GLU A 23 -21.81 -8.25 13.24
N ALA A 24 -22.21 -7.29 14.09
CA ALA A 24 -23.53 -6.69 14.04
C ALA A 24 -23.75 -5.81 12.79
N SER A 25 -22.68 -5.24 12.23
CA SER A 25 -22.73 -4.36 11.06
C SER A 25 -23.17 -5.09 9.78
N ARG A 26 -23.30 -4.33 8.67
CA ARG A 26 -23.54 -4.90 7.33
C ARG A 26 -22.37 -5.75 6.80
N PHE A 27 -21.18 -5.62 7.39
CA PHE A 27 -19.97 -6.29 6.93
C PHE A 27 -19.74 -7.65 7.62
N LYS A 28 -20.46 -7.95 8.70
CA LYS A 28 -20.46 -9.29 9.34
C LYS A 28 -19.09 -9.81 9.78
N GLY A 29 -18.12 -8.93 9.99
CA GLY A 29 -16.77 -9.31 10.39
C GLY A 29 -15.86 -8.11 10.53
N LEU A 30 -14.74 -8.32 11.24
CA LEU A 30 -13.75 -7.31 11.52
C LEU A 30 -13.03 -6.89 10.24
N LEU A 31 -13.10 -5.61 9.91
CA LEU A 31 -12.47 -5.05 8.72
C LEU A 31 -10.99 -4.77 8.97
N CYS A 32 -10.19 -4.96 7.93
CA CYS A 32 -8.85 -4.43 7.87
C CYS A 32 -8.93 -2.97 7.41
N PRO A 33 -8.30 -1.99 8.10
CA PRO A 33 -8.32 -0.62 7.65
C PRO A 33 -7.80 -0.50 6.21
N PRO A 34 -8.45 0.26 5.31
CA PRO A 34 -8.13 0.25 3.88
C PRO A 34 -6.64 0.53 3.56
N LEU A 35 -5.98 1.42 4.30
CA LEU A 35 -4.58 1.75 4.07
C LEU A 35 -3.59 0.74 4.69
N ALA A 36 -4.05 -0.26 5.43
CA ALA A 36 -3.21 -1.36 5.89
C ALA A 36 -2.65 -2.17 4.71
N THR A 37 -3.40 -2.22 3.61
CA THR A 37 -2.97 -2.87 2.37
C THR A 37 -2.11 -1.97 1.49
N TRP A 38 -1.82 -0.73 1.91
CA TRP A 38 -0.96 0.17 1.15
C TRP A 38 0.51 -0.21 1.32
N LYS A 39 0.97 -0.35 2.57
CA LYS A 39 2.39 -0.57 2.85
C LYS A 39 2.88 -1.80 2.11
N ASP A 40 3.95 -1.65 1.35
CA ASP A 40 4.62 -2.77 0.70
C ASP A 40 5.16 -3.69 1.80
N ILE A 41 4.69 -4.94 1.78
CA ILE A 41 5.01 -5.94 2.78
C ILE A 41 6.36 -6.58 2.38
N ALA A 42 7.45 -5.81 2.31
CA ALA A 42 8.87 -6.24 2.35
C ALA A 42 9.86 -5.12 1.94
N PRO A 43 11.11 -5.04 2.50
CA PRO A 43 11.72 -5.79 3.60
C PRO A 43 11.76 -4.97 4.92
N SER A 44 12.52 -5.44 5.93
CA SER A 44 12.72 -4.78 7.23
C SER A 44 13.00 -3.28 7.08
N ILE A 45 12.49 -2.45 8.00
CA ILE A 45 12.87 -1.03 8.17
C ILE A 45 14.37 -0.99 8.49
N GLY A 46 15.17 -1.06 7.44
CA GLY A 46 16.58 -0.78 7.40
C GLY A 46 16.71 0.20 6.27
N TYR A 47 17.16 1.40 6.60
CA TYR A 47 17.42 2.50 5.67
C TYR A 47 16.22 3.33 5.18
N PHE A 48 16.52 4.62 4.99
CA PHE A 48 15.65 5.73 4.62
C PHE A 48 15.10 5.64 3.17
N GLY A 49 14.71 4.45 2.73
CA GLY A 49 13.92 4.24 1.51
C GLY A 49 12.45 4.05 1.88
N ALA A 50 11.53 4.68 1.16
CA ALA A 50 10.08 4.57 1.40
C ALA A 50 9.51 3.18 1.03
N GLY A 51 10.15 2.08 1.47
CA GLY A 51 9.76 0.71 1.17
C GLY A 51 9.79 0.37 -0.33
N GLN A 52 10.56 1.11 -1.13
CA GLN A 52 10.61 0.96 -2.59
C GLN A 52 11.71 -0.01 -3.06
N GLU A 53 12.44 -0.62 -2.13
CA GLU A 53 13.70 -1.34 -2.39
C GLU A 53 13.52 -2.72 -3.04
N SER A 54 12.30 -3.27 -3.10
CA SER A 54 12.12 -4.72 -3.27
C SER A 54 11.45 -5.18 -4.56
N HIS A 55 10.94 -4.30 -5.42
CA HIS A 55 10.06 -4.77 -6.51
C HIS A 55 10.52 -4.48 -7.93
N PHE A 56 11.28 -3.41 -8.20
CA PHE A 56 11.77 -3.12 -9.56
C PHE A 56 13.09 -2.34 -9.52
N ASP A 57 14.21 -3.04 -9.73
CA ASP A 57 15.48 -2.39 -10.07
C ASP A 57 15.37 -1.84 -11.50
N VAL A 58 14.88 -0.62 -11.63
CA VAL A 58 15.05 0.14 -12.87
C VAL A 58 16.48 0.68 -12.85
N PRO A 59 17.33 0.32 -13.82
CA PRO A 59 18.70 0.83 -13.87
C PRO A 59 18.65 2.32 -14.19
N LEU A 60 18.72 3.15 -13.16
CA LEU A 60 18.81 4.60 -13.29
C LEU A 60 20.28 4.99 -13.45
N PRO A 61 20.60 6.02 -14.25
CA PRO A 61 21.97 6.50 -14.43
C PRO A 61 22.54 7.22 -13.19
N PHE A 62 21.82 7.21 -12.06
CA PHE A 62 22.18 7.85 -10.81
C PHE A 62 21.65 7.05 -9.61
N ASN A 63 22.36 7.10 -8.47
CA ASN A 63 21.85 6.62 -7.20
C ASN A 63 20.91 7.67 -6.60
N SER A 64 19.62 7.36 -6.51
CA SER A 64 18.64 8.22 -5.86
C SER A 64 17.68 7.41 -5.01
N TYR A 65 17.27 7.98 -3.88
CA TYR A 65 16.19 7.45 -3.07
C TYR A 65 14.86 7.83 -3.73
N GLY A 66 14.08 6.84 -4.14
CA GLY A 66 12.76 7.06 -4.73
C GLY A 66 11.83 7.77 -3.74
N LEU A 67 11.16 8.83 -4.20
CA LEU A 67 10.07 9.48 -3.49
C LEU A 67 8.74 8.98 -4.04
N ASN A 68 7.70 8.97 -3.19
CA ASN A 68 6.36 8.69 -3.68
C ASN A 68 5.85 9.91 -4.48
N GLY A 69 5.72 9.75 -5.81
CA GLY A 69 5.23 10.80 -6.72
C GLY A 69 3.71 10.96 -6.73
N GLY A 70 2.97 10.10 -6.03
CA GLY A 70 1.51 10.07 -5.99
C GLY A 70 0.97 8.65 -6.00
N SER A 71 -0.25 8.47 -5.52
CA SER A 71 -0.92 7.17 -5.55
C SER A 71 -2.42 7.36 -5.74
N ASP A 72 -3.02 6.57 -6.61
CA ASP A 72 -4.47 6.47 -6.80
C ASP A 72 -4.91 5.06 -6.39
N TRP A 73 -5.96 4.99 -5.58
CA TRP A 73 -6.42 3.75 -4.96
C TRP A 73 -7.92 3.56 -5.17
N GLN A 74 -8.28 2.37 -5.62
CA GLN A 74 -9.68 1.96 -5.71
C GLN A 74 -9.90 0.73 -4.82
N PHE A 75 -10.76 0.88 -3.82
CA PHE A 75 -11.15 -0.21 -2.94
C PHE A 75 -12.41 -0.88 -3.49
N LEU A 76 -12.22 -1.98 -4.22
CA LEU A 76 -13.32 -2.68 -4.88
C LEU A 76 -14.22 -3.44 -3.90
N ARG A 77 -13.63 -3.90 -2.78
CA ARG A 77 -14.34 -4.60 -1.70
C ARG A 77 -13.59 -4.46 -0.38
N PRO A 78 -14.29 -4.59 0.78
CA PRO A 78 -13.63 -4.61 2.08
C PRO A 78 -12.70 -5.82 2.19
N ALA A 79 -11.53 -5.62 2.79
CA ALA A 79 -10.68 -6.68 3.27
C ALA A 79 -10.97 -6.94 4.75
N TYR A 80 -10.97 -8.21 5.16
CA TYR A 80 -11.18 -8.63 6.54
C TYR A 80 -9.86 -8.98 7.21
N VAL A 81 -9.84 -8.89 8.54
CA VAL A 81 -8.70 -9.37 9.32
C VAL A 81 -8.52 -10.87 9.09
N GLY A 82 -7.30 -11.27 8.73
CA GLY A 82 -6.95 -12.65 8.41
C GLY A 82 -7.06 -13.02 6.92
N ASP A 83 -7.51 -12.11 6.06
CA ASP A 83 -7.49 -12.34 4.62
C ASP A 83 -6.07 -12.43 4.08
N TRP A 84 -5.87 -13.37 3.14
CA TRP A 84 -4.69 -13.43 2.31
C TRP A 84 -4.89 -12.55 1.07
N VAL A 85 -3.97 -11.61 0.84
CA VAL A 85 -4.01 -10.71 -0.32
C VAL A 85 -2.80 -11.03 -1.20
N THR A 86 -3.07 -11.32 -2.47
CA THR A 86 -2.04 -11.45 -3.50
C THR A 86 -1.91 -10.10 -4.20
N ARG A 87 -0.68 -9.60 -4.35
CA ARG A 87 -0.41 -8.35 -5.08
C ARG A 87 0.35 -8.65 -6.36
N GLN A 88 -0.07 -8.04 -7.44
CA GLN A 88 0.64 -8.00 -8.71
C GLN A 88 1.00 -6.56 -9.01
N PHE A 89 2.21 -6.36 -9.52
CA PHE A 89 2.72 -5.06 -9.89
C PHE A 89 3.14 -5.08 -11.34
N GLN A 90 2.83 -4.02 -12.05
CA GLN A 90 3.27 -3.80 -13.42
C GLN A 90 3.84 -2.39 -13.54
N VAL A 91 5.03 -2.26 -14.11
CA VAL A 91 5.53 -0.96 -14.58
C VAL A 91 4.75 -0.61 -15.84
N VAL A 92 4.00 0.48 -15.80
CA VAL A 92 3.14 0.92 -16.91
C VAL A 92 3.78 2.04 -17.72
N ASP A 93 4.70 2.81 -17.13
CA ASP A 93 5.43 3.86 -17.82
C ASP A 93 6.73 4.22 -17.08
N ILE A 94 7.73 4.68 -17.82
CA ILE A 94 8.96 5.28 -17.29
C ILE A 94 9.28 6.51 -18.15
N PHE A 95 9.32 7.67 -17.53
CA PHE A 95 9.58 8.92 -18.25
C PHE A 95 10.39 9.91 -17.41
N GLU A 96 11.03 10.84 -18.11
CA GLU A 96 11.83 11.90 -17.50
C GLU A 96 11.09 13.25 -17.55
N LYS A 97 11.24 14.06 -16.52
CA LYS A 97 10.85 15.47 -16.52
C LYS A 97 11.97 16.34 -15.99
N GLN A 98 12.10 17.54 -16.53
CA GLN A 98 13.04 18.53 -16.02
C GLN A 98 12.52 19.13 -14.70
N GLY A 99 13.23 18.86 -13.60
CA GLY A 99 13.01 19.50 -12.31
C GLY A 99 13.89 20.74 -12.11
N ARG A 100 13.66 21.45 -11.01
CA ARG A 100 14.44 22.64 -10.62
C ARG A 100 15.91 22.31 -10.29
N SER A 101 16.16 21.11 -9.78
CA SER A 101 17.49 20.66 -9.34
C SER A 101 18.14 19.66 -10.29
N GLY A 102 17.56 19.45 -11.46
CA GLY A 102 18.00 18.43 -12.42
C GLY A 102 16.87 17.54 -12.91
N PRO A 103 17.20 16.54 -13.74
CA PRO A 103 16.23 15.60 -14.29
C PRO A 103 15.60 14.72 -13.19
N LEU A 104 14.32 14.45 -13.33
CA LEU A 104 13.54 13.56 -12.48
C LEU A 104 13.03 12.39 -13.32
N VAL A 105 13.31 11.16 -12.90
CA VAL A 105 12.74 9.96 -13.52
C VAL A 105 11.53 9.51 -12.73
N PHE A 106 10.41 9.36 -13.42
CA PHE A 106 9.16 8.85 -12.89
C PHE A 106 8.95 7.42 -13.36
N ILE A 107 8.57 6.56 -12.42
CA ILE A 107 8.23 5.16 -12.69
C ILE A 107 6.76 5.00 -12.28
N ALA A 108 5.87 4.93 -13.26
CA ALA A 108 4.45 4.71 -13.02
C ALA A 108 4.18 3.21 -12.90
N ARG A 109 3.37 2.84 -11.90
CA ARG A 109 3.07 1.44 -11.59
C ARG A 109 1.58 1.25 -11.45
N ALA A 110 1.05 0.21 -12.07
CA ALA A 110 -0.25 -0.35 -11.75
C ALA A 110 -0.07 -1.45 -10.70
N ARG A 111 -1.02 -1.51 -9.77
CA ARG A 111 -1.06 -2.52 -8.72
C ARG A 111 -2.45 -3.11 -8.67
N ASP A 112 -2.52 -4.42 -8.87
CA ASP A 112 -3.73 -5.19 -8.63
C ASP A 112 -3.53 -6.02 -7.36
N ALA A 113 -4.47 -5.90 -6.44
CA ALA A 113 -4.49 -6.69 -5.22
C ALA A 113 -5.78 -7.49 -5.19
N ASP A 114 -5.67 -8.81 -5.32
CA ASP A 114 -6.81 -9.70 -5.24
C ASP A 114 -6.66 -10.68 -4.07
N GLN A 115 -7.78 -11.04 -3.47
CA GLN A 115 -7.83 -12.14 -2.52
C GLN A 115 -8.29 -13.38 -3.27
N PRO A 116 -7.70 -14.56 -3.03
CA PRO A 116 -8.21 -15.79 -3.62
C PRO A 116 -9.70 -15.91 -3.30
N THR A 117 -10.49 -16.24 -4.32
CA THR A 117 -11.92 -16.50 -4.18
C THR A 117 -12.13 -17.57 -3.11
N ARG A 118 -12.89 -17.23 -2.06
CA ARG A 118 -13.34 -18.19 -1.03
C ARG A 118 -14.44 -19.09 -1.59
#